data_AF-A0A170XC72-F1
#
_entry.id   AF-A0A170XC72-F1
#
_cell.length_a   1.000
_cell.length_b   1.000
_cell.length_c   1.000
_cell.angle_alpha   90.00
_cell.angle_beta   90.00
_cell.angle_gamma   90.00
#
_symmetry.space_group_name_H-M   'P 1'
#
loop_
_entity.id
_entity.type
_entity.pdbx_description
1 polymer ?
#
loop_
_entity_poly.entity_id
_entity_poly.type
_entity_poly.pdbx_seq_one_letter_code
_entity_poly.pdbx_strand_id
1 'polypeptide(L)'
;YKAFGFKRYLSVYNFILHEILSIFLAAQMDLVTVTLSLVTVILTLFLYIIYKAWRSNQYWKERGIPYVKPVLFFGNHVSSMSSGQLLVKFYKQFPNEPLFGSYDFMKPSLIIKDIDFIRKNIN
;
A
#
# COMPACT_ATOMS: atom_id res chain seq x y z
N TYR A 1 -29.57 61.68 22.33
CA TYR A 1 -28.17 61.33 22.70
C TYR A 1 -27.99 59.87 23.13
N LYS A 2 -28.71 59.32 24.13
CA LYS A 2 -28.54 57.90 24.57
C LYS A 2 -28.78 56.83 23.47
N ALA A 3 -29.82 56.99 22.65
CA ALA A 3 -30.14 56.03 21.58
C ALA A 3 -29.09 55.97 20.44
N PHE A 4 -28.41 57.09 20.17
CA PHE A 4 -27.35 57.16 19.15
C PHE A 4 -26.09 56.41 19.62
N GLY A 5 -25.71 56.56 20.89
CA GLY A 5 -24.59 55.82 21.49
C GLY A 5 -24.84 54.31 21.49
N PHE A 6 -26.07 53.87 21.78
CA PHE A 6 -26.44 52.45 21.79
C PHE A 6 -26.37 51.80 20.40
N LYS A 7 -26.86 52.49 19.35
CA LYS A 7 -26.75 51.98 17.96
C LYS A 7 -25.28 51.86 17.51
N ARG A 8 -24.44 52.84 17.87
CA ARG A 8 -23.01 52.80 17.57
C ARG A 8 -22.31 51.65 18.30
N TYR A 9 -22.66 51.42 19.57
CA TYR A 9 -22.16 50.28 20.34
C TYR A 9 -22.52 48.93 19.70
N LEU A 10 -23.79 48.73 19.36
CA LEU A 10 -24.24 47.51 18.69
C LEU A 10 -23.57 47.29 17.34
N SER A 11 -23.35 48.36 16.56
CA SER A 11 -22.63 48.26 15.29
C SER A 11 -21.19 47.79 15.46
N VAL A 12 -20.48 48.31 16.46
CA VAL A 12 -19.09 47.90 16.76
C VAL A 12 -19.06 46.47 17.29
N TYR A 13 -19.99 46.11 18.17
CA TYR A 13 -20.10 44.74 18.68
C TYR A 13 -20.36 43.74 17.56
N ASN A 14 -21.33 44.01 16.68
CA ASN A 14 -21.64 43.13 15.56
C ASN A 14 -20.46 43.01 14.61
N PHE A 15 -19.75 44.11 14.33
CA PHE A 15 -18.54 44.08 13.50
C PHE A 15 -17.48 43.16 14.11
N ILE A 16 -17.17 43.33 15.41
CA ILE A 16 -16.19 42.48 16.11
C ILE A 16 -16.64 41.01 16.13
N LEU A 17 -17.93 40.76 16.37
CA LEU A 17 -18.48 39.40 16.38
C LEU A 17 -18.35 38.72 15.01
N HIS A 18 -18.61 39.45 13.92
CA HIS A 18 -18.44 38.94 12.56
C HIS A 18 -16.97 38.66 12.24
N GLU A 19 -16.05 39.54 12.62
CA GLU A 19 -14.61 39.33 12.49
C GLU A 19 -14.17 38.04 13.22
N ILE A 20 -14.52 37.89 14.50
CA ILE A 20 -14.19 36.69 15.29
C ILE A 20 -14.78 35.43 14.65
N LEU A 21 -16.05 35.48 14.23
CA LEU A 21 -16.69 34.34 13.57
C LEU A 21 -15.99 33.98 12.26
N SER A 22 -15.60 34.97 11.46
CA SER A 22 -14.90 34.73 10.19
C SER A 22 -13.54 34.06 10.40
N ILE A 23 -12.78 34.50 11.41
CA ILE A 23 -11.48 33.91 11.78
C ILE A 23 -11.68 32.46 12.26
N PHE A 24 -12.70 32.23 13.10
CA PHE A 24 -13.02 30.89 13.59
C PHE A 24 -13.39 29.94 12.44
N LEU A 25 -14.24 30.38 11.51
CA LEU A 25 -14.63 29.60 10.34
C LEU A 25 -13.43 29.30 9.43
N ALA A 26 -12.55 30.28 9.20
CA ALA A 26 -11.33 30.08 8.42
C ALA A 26 -10.42 29.02 9.05
N ALA A 27 -10.19 29.12 10.37
CA ALA A 27 -9.38 28.13 11.09
C ALA A 27 -9.98 26.72 11.02
N GLN A 28 -11.31 26.60 11.11
CA GLN A 28 -11.99 25.31 10.97
C GLN A 28 -11.86 24.75 9.54
N MET A 29 -11.96 25.60 8.52
CA MET A 29 -11.79 25.19 7.11
C MET A 29 -10.36 24.72 6.82
N ASP A 30 -9.35 25.40 7.35
CA ASP A 30 -7.95 25.01 7.20
C ASP A 30 -7.68 23.65 7.85
N LEU A 31 -8.18 23.44 9.08
CA LEU A 31 -8.06 22.16 9.78
C LEU A 31 -8.70 21.01 9.00
N VAL A 32 -9.90 21.22 8.45
CA VAL A 32 -10.60 20.22 7.63
C VAL A 32 -9.80 19.92 6.36
N THR A 33 -9.29 20.95 5.69
CA THR A 33 -8.51 20.81 4.45
C THR A 33 -7.24 20.01 4.68
N VAL A 34 -6.49 20.33 5.74
CA VAL A 34 -5.28 19.59 6.14
C VAL A 34 -5.63 18.13 6.45
N THR A 35 -6.69 17.89 7.22
CA THR A 35 -7.12 16.52 7.57
C THR A 35 -7.46 15.70 6.32
N LEU A 36 -8.26 16.25 5.40
CA LEU A 36 -8.63 15.57 4.15
C LEU A 36 -7.42 15.30 3.25
N SER A 37 -6.47 16.24 3.19
CA SER A 37 -5.25 16.07 2.41
C SER A 37 -4.40 14.91 2.95
N LEU A 38 -4.22 14.81 4.27
CA LEU A 38 -3.48 13.74 4.92
C LEU A 38 -4.15 12.38 4.71
N VAL A 39 -5.47 12.30 4.89
CA VAL A 39 -6.24 11.07 4.66
C VAL A 39 -6.07 10.61 3.21
N THR A 40 -6.15 11.54 2.26
CA THR A 40 -6.02 11.24 0.83
C THR A 40 -4.62 10.71 0.49
N VAL A 41 -3.56 11.34 1.01
CA VAL A 41 -2.18 10.88 0.81
C VAL A 41 -1.98 9.48 1.40
N ILE A 42 -2.44 9.24 2.64
CA ILE A 42 -2.32 7.94 3.30
C ILE A 42 -3.07 6.86 2.52
N LEU A 43 -4.31 7.15 2.10
CA LEU A 43 -5.13 6.21 1.34
C LEU A 43 -4.50 5.90 -0.02
N THR A 44 -3.99 6.91 -0.72
CA THR A 44 -3.34 6.74 -2.02
C THR A 44 -2.09 5.88 -1.90
N LEU A 45 -1.25 6.15 -0.89
CA LEU A 45 -0.04 5.38 -0.63
C LEU A 45 -0.37 3.92 -0.26
N PHE A 46 -1.37 3.72 0.59
CA PHE A 46 -1.84 2.39 0.98
C PHE A 46 -2.33 1.58 -0.22
N LEU A 47 -3.19 2.17 -1.06
CA LEU A 47 -3.67 1.55 -2.29
C LEU A 47 -2.54 1.26 -3.28
N TYR A 48 -1.58 2.18 -3.43
CA TYR A 48 -0.41 1.98 -4.28
C TYR A 48 0.44 0.79 -3.81
N ILE A 49 0.69 0.67 -2.51
CA ILE A 49 1.43 -0.46 -1.93
C ILE A 49 0.71 -1.78 -2.17
N ILE A 50 -0.61 -1.84 -1.94
CA ILE A 50 -1.42 -3.04 -2.21
C ILE A 50 -1.39 -3.39 -3.69
N TYR A 51 -1.57 -2.41 -4.57
CA TYR A 51 -1.53 -2.61 -6.02
C TYR A 51 -0.18 -3.19 -6.46
N LYS A 52 0.93 -2.63 -5.97
CA LYS A 52 2.28 -3.11 -6.28
C LYS A 52 2.50 -4.55 -5.81
N ALA A 53 2.03 -4.89 -4.60
CA ALA A 53 2.11 -6.26 -4.08
C ALA A 53 1.27 -7.24 -4.90
N TRP A 54 0.05 -6.86 -5.24
CA TRP A 54 -0.81 -7.69 -6.08
C TRP A 54 -0.22 -7.90 -7.48
N ARG A 55 0.33 -6.84 -8.08
CA ARG A 55 0.97 -6.88 -9.40
C ARG A 55 2.18 -7.80 -9.41
N SER A 56 3.02 -7.74 -8.38
CA SER A 56 4.17 -8.64 -8.29
C SER A 56 3.73 -10.10 -8.27
N ASN A 57 2.67 -10.43 -7.51
CA ASN A 57 2.13 -11.79 -7.43
C ASN A 57 1.53 -12.32 -8.74
N GLN A 58 1.36 -11.48 -9.78
CA GLN A 58 0.94 -11.92 -11.12
C GLN A 58 2.11 -12.33 -12.03
N TYR A 59 3.36 -12.04 -11.65
CA TYR A 59 4.53 -12.16 -12.53
C TYR A 59 4.66 -13.53 -13.22
N TRP A 60 4.55 -14.62 -12.46
CA TRP A 60 4.63 -15.98 -13.01
C TRP A 60 3.37 -16.42 -13.75
N LYS A 61 2.20 -15.97 -13.27
CA LYS A 61 0.92 -16.23 -13.92
C LYS A 61 0.90 -15.69 -15.35
N GLU A 62 1.37 -14.47 -15.54
CA GLU A 62 1.43 -13.82 -16.86
C GLU A 62 2.42 -14.48 -17.83
N ARG A 63 3.43 -15.17 -17.30
CA ARG A 63 4.43 -15.91 -18.08
C ARG A 63 4.03 -17.36 -18.35
N GLY A 64 2.89 -17.81 -17.83
CA GLY A 64 2.46 -19.20 -17.95
C GLY A 64 3.38 -20.20 -17.25
N ILE A 65 4.21 -19.75 -16.31
CA ILE A 65 5.14 -20.62 -15.58
C ILE A 65 4.42 -21.13 -14.32
N PRO A 66 4.37 -22.45 -14.05
CA PRO A 66 3.83 -22.98 -12.80
C PRO A 66 4.52 -22.37 -11.59
N TYR A 67 3.78 -22.02 -10.54
CA TYR A 67 4.34 -21.33 -9.38
C TYR A 67 3.61 -21.63 -8.07
N VAL A 68 4.32 -21.48 -6.96
CA VAL A 68 3.72 -21.56 -5.62
C VAL A 68 2.94 -20.26 -5.38
N LYS A 69 1.63 -20.37 -5.16
CA LYS A 69 0.78 -19.20 -4.91
C LYS A 69 1.26 -18.44 -3.66
N PRO A 70 1.68 -17.17 -3.79
CA PRO A 70 2.16 -16.37 -2.66
C PRO A 70 1.02 -15.83 -1.81
N VAL A 71 1.32 -15.56 -0.55
CA VAL A 71 0.53 -14.67 0.30
C VAL A 71 0.96 -13.23 -0.01
N LEU A 72 0.00 -12.30 -0.03
CA LEU A 72 0.28 -10.89 -0.32
C LEU A 72 1.32 -10.35 0.68
N PHE A 73 2.30 -9.59 0.18
CA PHE A 73 3.47 -9.07 0.92
C PHE A 73 4.50 -10.11 1.41
N PHE A 74 4.07 -11.26 1.91
CA PHE A 74 4.94 -12.26 2.53
C PHE A 74 5.50 -13.31 1.57
N GLY A 75 5.02 -13.36 0.33
CA GLY A 75 5.47 -14.33 -0.65
C GLY A 75 5.14 -15.75 -0.21
N ASN A 76 6.10 -16.67 -0.32
CA ASN A 76 5.90 -18.07 0.07
C ASN A 76 6.49 -18.43 1.45
N HIS A 77 7.00 -17.47 2.23
CA HIS A 77 7.69 -17.69 3.51
C HIS A 77 6.79 -17.54 4.76
N VAL A 78 5.49 -17.84 4.63
CA VAL A 78 4.51 -17.68 5.72
C VAL A 78 4.47 -18.83 6.73
N SER A 79 5.41 -19.78 6.67
CA SER A 79 5.43 -20.95 7.55
C SER A 79 6.59 -20.89 8.55
N SER A 80 6.42 -21.56 9.67
CA SER A 80 7.50 -21.81 10.64
C SER A 80 8.53 -22.84 10.15
N MET A 81 8.37 -23.35 8.92
CA MET A 81 9.29 -24.33 8.35
C MET A 81 10.61 -23.64 7.99
N SER A 82 11.72 -24.36 8.12
CA SER A 82 12.99 -23.85 7.62
C SER A 82 12.96 -23.71 6.09
N SER A 83 13.80 -22.83 5.53
CA SER A 83 13.86 -22.63 4.08
C SER A 83 14.12 -23.94 3.31
N GLY A 84 14.91 -24.87 3.89
CA GLY A 84 15.14 -26.18 3.29
C GLY A 84 13.89 -27.07 3.27
N GLN A 85 13.12 -27.11 4.36
CA GLN A 85 11.86 -27.86 4.41
C GLN A 85 10.83 -27.28 3.44
N LEU A 86 10.76 -25.95 3.37
CA LEU A 86 9.90 -25.23 2.45
C LEU A 86 10.26 -25.54 0.98
N LEU A 87 11.55 -25.54 0.66
CA LEU A 87 12.05 -25.90 -0.66
C LEU A 87 11.66 -27.33 -1.03
N VAL A 88 11.89 -28.31 -0.14
CA VAL A 88 11.48 -29.71 -0.37
C VAL A 88 9.98 -29.81 -0.61
N LYS A 89 9.15 -29.07 0.13
CA LYS A 89 7.70 -29.03 -0.07
C LYS A 89 7.35 -28.49 -1.47
N PHE A 90 8.01 -27.43 -1.92
CA PHE A 90 7.77 -26.85 -3.24
C PHE A 90 8.21 -27.79 -4.37
N TYR A 91 9.37 -28.44 -4.24
CA TYR A 91 9.82 -29.46 -5.20
C TYR A 91 8.79 -30.59 -5.37
N LYS A 92 8.19 -31.05 -4.27
CA LYS A 92 7.15 -32.08 -4.29
C LYS A 92 5.82 -31.62 -4.90
N GLN A 93 5.52 -30.33 -4.91
CA GLN A 93 4.28 -29.78 -5.48
C GLN A 93 4.30 -29.81 -7.02
N PHE A 94 5.49 -29.76 -7.62
CA PHE A 94 5.67 -29.74 -9.08
C PHE A 94 6.57 -30.89 -9.52
N PRO A 95 6.17 -32.17 -9.39
CA PRO A 95 7.05 -33.31 -9.66
C PRO A 95 7.54 -33.34 -11.11
N ASN A 96 6.68 -33.01 -12.08
CA ASN A 96 6.94 -33.19 -13.51
C ASN A 96 7.43 -31.92 -14.23
N GLU A 97 7.46 -30.77 -13.56
CA GLU A 97 7.88 -29.50 -14.18
C GLU A 97 9.41 -29.35 -14.15
N PRO A 98 10.11 -28.87 -15.19
CA PRO A 98 11.56 -28.67 -15.11
C PRO A 98 11.96 -27.45 -14.26
N LEU A 99 11.04 -26.49 -14.12
CA LEU A 99 11.20 -25.27 -13.32
C LEU A 99 9.85 -24.82 -12.77
N PHE A 100 9.87 -24.00 -11.73
CA PHE A 100 8.68 -23.35 -11.21
C PHE A 100 9.03 -22.03 -10.52
N GLY A 101 8.07 -21.12 -10.48
CA GLY A 101 8.19 -19.84 -9.79
C GLY A 101 7.92 -19.95 -8.29
N SER A 102 8.64 -19.15 -7.52
CA SER A 102 8.34 -18.80 -6.13
C SER A 102 8.42 -17.28 -5.95
N TYR A 103 8.12 -16.83 -4.74
CA TYR A 103 8.18 -15.44 -4.32
C TYR A 103 8.88 -15.34 -2.96
N ASP A 104 10.04 -14.68 -2.97
CA ASP A 104 10.71 -14.21 -1.76
C ASP A 104 10.13 -12.84 -1.42
N PHE A 105 9.15 -12.82 -0.51
CA PHE A 105 8.29 -11.66 -0.27
C PHE A 105 7.60 -11.21 -1.57
N MET A 106 7.87 -9.99 -2.03
CA MET A 106 7.36 -9.42 -3.27
C MET A 106 8.31 -9.62 -4.45
N LYS A 107 9.39 -10.39 -4.31
CA LYS A 107 10.34 -10.64 -5.41
C LYS A 107 10.06 -12.00 -6.04
N PRO A 108 9.74 -12.07 -7.35
CA PRO A 108 9.65 -13.35 -8.03
C PRO A 108 11.03 -14.00 -8.12
N SER A 109 11.11 -15.28 -7.77
CA SER A 109 12.31 -16.12 -7.81
C SER A 109 12.03 -17.36 -8.66
N LEU A 110 12.96 -17.73 -9.54
CA LEU A 110 12.83 -18.91 -10.39
C LEU A 110 13.59 -20.07 -9.75
N ILE A 111 12.93 -21.20 -9.58
CA ILE A 111 13.55 -22.43 -9.08
C ILE A 111 13.67 -23.40 -10.25
N ILE A 112 14.90 -23.81 -10.55
CA ILE A 112 15.23 -24.76 -11.61
C ILE A 112 15.49 -26.12 -10.97
N LYS A 113 14.79 -27.16 -11.42
CA LYS A 113 14.98 -28.54 -10.93
C LYS A 113 15.96 -29.34 -11.78
N ASP A 114 16.08 -28.99 -13.06
CA ASP A 114 16.92 -29.70 -14.01
C ASP A 114 18.38 -29.21 -13.96
N ILE A 115 19.28 -30.10 -13.54
CA ILE A 115 20.73 -29.86 -13.47
C ILE A 115 21.32 -29.70 -14.89
N ASP A 116 20.77 -30.37 -15.90
CA ASP A 116 21.29 -30.31 -17.27
C ASP A 116 21.02 -28.94 -17.91
N PHE A 117 19.91 -28.29 -17.55
CA PHE A 117 19.60 -26.93 -17.97
C PHE A 117 20.57 -25.89 -17.38
N ILE A 118 20.98 -26.08 -16.13
CA ILE A 118 21.97 -25.23 -15.44
C ILE A 118 23.34 -25.38 -16.10
N ARG A 119 23.75 -26.61 -16.42
CA ARG A 119 25.06 -26.91 -17.00
C ARG A 119 25.25 -26.32 -18.41
N LYS A 120 24.17 -26.18 -19.19
CA LYS A 120 24.20 -25.64 -20.56
C LYS A 120 24.27 -24.11 -20.64
N ASN A 121 23.89 -23.38 -19.58
CA ASN A 121 23.80 -21.90 -19.60
C ASN A 121 24.87 -21.20 -18.75
N ILE A 122 25.80 -21.94 -18.12
CA ILE A 122 26.90 -21.41 -17.29
C ILE A 122 28.29 -21.59 -17.97
N ASN A 123 28.36 -22.32 -19.09
CA ASN A 123 29.54 -22.40 -19.96
C ASN A 123 29.34 -21.54 -21.20
#